data_AF-A0A6G0RK67-F1
#
_entry.id   AF-A0A6G0RK67-F1
#
_cell.length_a   1.000
_cell.length_b   1.000
_cell.length_c   1.000
_cell.angle_alpha   90.00
_cell.angle_beta   90.00
_cell.angle_gamma   90.00
#
_symmetry.space_group_name_H-M   'P 1'
#
loop_
_entity.id
_entity.type
_entity.pdbx_description
1 polymer ?
#
loop_
_entity_poly.entity_id
_entity_poly.type
_entity_poly.pdbx_seq_one_letter_code
_entity_poly.pdbx_strand_id
1 'polypeptide(L)'
;MERKRAAAIFGEDYSRLSEVLYMFTPAIGPLAQDKSATSLSVEPQGFNQTQELVSVVTYSKAPEFVRMVELLLGEATFHKALDKYHTKYAYGNATSMEWIKCMEECSGLNLQTLAKTWLNRPGHPEVTYSTEYNAASKEYVVEISQTGFEDKPAENNGPWEIPIDWSLVKDGKSLKTGVFLVKTKDGKLVIPDVAEEPDYLSFARGWSFFGKSKQTNPSIARLTKQALSDPDAVNKYQAYRAVADTEKAKVIEGLLKGDKQVEISPEFVELHGSILFSDELTPSARALTLVEAKTIPSRDDLSHHYAAVKEATTALLQAVWAKYSTNIEAAYNKLCEAAHPGPHVEQFQERALKRHLLLLIVAGGKSPVLSTTPKIAPTVAPSKLALDLLKKSTFVTDQATGFRLVLEDETFADRAKVQDEIFEEWRKTPDMLTKYISIVSSLDSKDVGKQIVKLLANPSFNPAQSSHGRTLSRCLSQIRDFSLATDEGLDVMVEAFVKIGKVNQMSAYPLLQCFDHLDRFDDATKAKLFATLQRMQDSIDKKKEESLYNQLNIILEKKA
;
A
#
# COMPACT_ATOMS: atom_id res chain seq x y z
N MET A 1 -16.52 9.54 -10.12
CA MET A 1 -16.18 10.71 -10.97
C MET A 1 -14.81 11.29 -10.66
N GLU A 2 -14.46 11.57 -9.40
CA GLU A 2 -13.14 12.13 -9.03
C GLU A 2 -11.95 11.28 -9.49
N ARG A 3 -11.94 9.97 -9.19
CA ARG A 3 -10.86 9.05 -9.62
C ARG A 3 -10.67 9.00 -11.13
N LYS A 4 -11.77 8.96 -11.91
CA LYS A 4 -11.73 9.04 -13.37
C LYS A 4 -11.17 10.38 -13.87
N ARG A 5 -11.53 11.49 -13.23
CA ARG A 5 -10.95 12.81 -13.53
C ARG A 5 -9.46 12.86 -13.23
N ALA A 6 -9.02 12.30 -12.10
CA ALA A 6 -7.60 12.20 -11.77
C ALA A 6 -6.84 11.37 -12.81
N ALA A 7 -7.38 10.21 -13.21
CA ALA A 7 -6.83 9.38 -14.28
C ALA A 7 -6.70 10.13 -15.61
N ALA A 8 -7.69 10.93 -15.99
CA ALA A 8 -7.63 11.75 -17.20
C ALA A 8 -6.53 12.85 -17.16
N ILE A 9 -6.17 13.34 -15.97
CA ILE A 9 -5.16 14.39 -15.79
C ILE A 9 -3.75 13.81 -15.61
N PHE A 10 -3.62 12.73 -14.84
CA PHE A 10 -2.34 12.17 -14.39
C PHE A 10 -1.97 10.85 -15.07
N GLY A 11 -2.83 10.32 -15.93
CA GLY A 11 -2.67 9.02 -16.61
C GLY A 11 -3.35 7.88 -15.85
N GLU A 12 -3.95 6.96 -16.60
CA GLU A 12 -4.72 5.83 -16.06
C GLU A 12 -3.84 4.86 -15.26
N ASP A 13 -2.72 4.42 -15.84
CA ASP A 13 -1.80 3.48 -15.20
C ASP A 13 -1.25 4.01 -13.88
N TYR A 14 -0.77 5.26 -13.89
CA TYR A 14 -0.26 5.93 -12.69
C TYR A 14 -1.34 6.01 -11.61
N SER A 15 -2.52 6.52 -11.99
CA SER A 15 -3.60 6.77 -11.04
C SER A 15 -4.10 5.47 -10.44
N ARG A 16 -4.33 4.44 -11.28
CA ARG A 16 -4.85 3.17 -10.80
C ARG A 16 -3.83 2.40 -9.98
N LEU A 17 -2.59 2.32 -10.42
CA LEU A 17 -1.54 1.66 -9.66
C LEU A 17 -1.33 2.34 -8.31
N SER A 18 -1.29 3.69 -8.28
CA SER A 18 -1.18 4.46 -7.02
C SER A 18 -2.34 4.17 -6.06
N GLU A 19 -3.58 4.12 -6.56
CA GLU A 19 -4.75 3.74 -5.77
C GLU A 19 -4.60 2.33 -5.18
N VAL A 20 -4.22 1.34 -5.99
CA VAL A 20 -4.06 -0.04 -5.54
C VAL A 20 -2.94 -0.15 -4.50
N LEU A 21 -1.80 0.50 -4.70
CA LEU A 21 -0.72 0.54 -3.70
C LEU A 21 -1.20 1.11 -2.37
N TYR A 22 -2.04 2.15 -2.40
CA TYR A 22 -2.68 2.67 -1.19
C TYR A 22 -3.60 1.62 -0.53
N MET A 23 -4.40 0.88 -1.31
CA MET A 23 -5.29 -0.18 -0.80
C MET A 23 -4.55 -1.24 0.02
N PHE A 24 -3.31 -1.56 -0.40
CA PHE A 24 -2.44 -2.56 0.21
C PHE A 24 -1.51 -2.00 1.30
N THR A 25 -1.59 -0.72 1.65
CA THR A 25 -0.77 -0.15 2.72
C THR A 25 -1.07 -0.86 4.06
N PRO A 26 -0.07 -1.43 4.77
CA PRO A 26 -0.33 -2.12 6.02
C PRO A 26 -0.86 -1.19 7.11
N ALA A 27 -1.61 -1.75 8.07
CA ALA A 27 -2.27 -1.07 9.18
C ALA A 27 -3.31 0.00 8.78
N ILE A 28 -2.91 1.01 8.01
CA ILE A 28 -3.73 2.19 7.69
C ILE A 28 -4.38 2.14 6.31
N GLY A 29 -4.02 1.16 5.48
CA GLY A 29 -4.61 0.98 4.16
C GLY A 29 -5.98 0.31 4.23
N PRO A 30 -6.84 0.55 3.22
CA PRO A 30 -8.18 0.00 3.11
C PRO A 30 -8.31 -1.50 3.41
N LEU A 31 -7.45 -2.36 2.86
CA LEU A 31 -7.55 -3.81 3.11
C LEU A 31 -7.23 -4.16 4.58
N ALA A 32 -6.21 -3.55 5.16
CA ALA A 32 -5.85 -3.78 6.55
C ALA A 32 -6.96 -3.32 7.51
N GLN A 33 -7.54 -2.14 7.26
CA GLN A 33 -8.65 -1.63 8.06
C GLN A 33 -9.92 -2.46 7.91
N ASP A 34 -10.23 -2.95 6.72
CA ASP A 34 -11.43 -3.75 6.48
C ASP A 34 -11.38 -5.13 7.17
N LYS A 35 -10.17 -5.67 7.40
CA LYS A 35 -9.93 -6.91 8.18
C LYS A 35 -9.81 -6.66 9.69
N SER A 36 -9.75 -5.41 10.13
CA SER A 36 -9.51 -5.07 11.52
C SER A 36 -10.67 -5.46 12.44
N ALA A 37 -10.37 -5.68 13.71
CA ALA A 37 -11.34 -6.05 14.74
C ALA A 37 -12.48 -5.03 14.92
N THR A 38 -12.20 -3.77 14.58
CA THR A 38 -13.10 -2.60 14.68
C THR A 38 -13.69 -2.19 13.33
N SER A 39 -13.53 -3.03 12.30
CA SER A 39 -14.06 -2.77 10.96
C SER A 39 -15.59 -2.69 10.95
N LEU A 40 -16.11 -1.68 10.25
CA LEU A 40 -17.52 -1.51 9.94
C LEU A 40 -17.74 -1.78 8.44
N SER A 41 -18.91 -2.29 8.07
CA SER A 41 -19.32 -2.36 6.66
C SER A 41 -19.48 -0.97 6.05
N VAL A 42 -19.60 -0.89 4.72
CA VAL A 42 -19.86 0.38 4.02
C VAL A 42 -21.15 1.02 4.53
N GLU A 43 -22.17 0.17 4.74
CA GLU A 43 -23.45 0.51 5.37
C GLU A 43 -23.55 -0.28 6.67
N PRO A 44 -23.07 0.26 7.81
CA PRO A 44 -23.17 -0.42 9.08
C PRO A 44 -24.59 -0.36 9.63
N GLN A 45 -25.05 -1.47 10.21
CA GLN A 45 -26.36 -1.55 10.88
C GLN A 45 -26.42 -0.73 12.18
N GLY A 46 -25.26 -0.44 12.78
CA GLY A 46 -25.13 0.38 13.98
C GLY A 46 -23.70 0.90 14.12
N PHE A 47 -23.56 2.02 14.83
CA PHE A 47 -22.31 2.68 15.17
C PHE A 47 -22.50 3.41 16.51
N ASN A 48 -21.41 3.61 17.25
CA ASN A 48 -21.50 4.32 18.53
C ASN A 48 -21.47 5.84 18.31
N GLN A 49 -20.65 6.29 17.36
CA GLN A 49 -20.48 7.70 17.04
C GLN A 49 -20.47 7.93 15.53
N THR A 50 -21.13 9.00 15.07
CA THR A 50 -21.25 9.30 13.63
C THR A 50 -19.89 9.44 12.93
N GLN A 51 -18.84 9.85 13.64
CA GLN A 51 -17.49 9.98 13.10
C GLN A 51 -16.87 8.63 12.70
N GLU A 52 -17.34 7.51 13.26
CA GLU A 52 -16.89 6.16 12.89
C GLU A 52 -17.28 5.80 11.45
N LEU A 53 -18.30 6.46 10.89
CA LEU A 53 -18.76 6.26 9.52
C LEU A 53 -17.84 6.91 8.48
N VAL A 54 -17.04 7.90 8.89
CA VAL A 54 -16.03 8.56 8.02
C VAL A 54 -14.76 7.71 8.03
N SER A 55 -14.86 6.54 7.41
CA SER A 55 -13.81 5.53 7.41
C SER A 55 -13.20 5.32 6.02
N VAL A 56 -12.03 4.69 6.00
CA VAL A 56 -11.41 4.26 4.75
C VAL A 56 -12.27 3.21 4.04
N VAL A 57 -13.03 2.37 4.77
CA VAL A 57 -13.94 1.39 4.17
C VAL A 57 -15.02 2.12 3.35
N THR A 58 -15.70 3.11 3.93
CA THR A 58 -16.74 3.89 3.23
C THR A 58 -16.20 4.59 1.97
N TYR A 59 -15.01 5.20 2.05
CA TYR A 59 -14.47 6.01 0.95
C TYR A 59 -13.54 5.26 -0.01
N SER A 60 -13.13 4.04 0.32
CA SER A 60 -12.24 3.24 -0.54
C SER A 60 -12.91 1.99 -1.08
N LYS A 61 -13.62 1.21 -0.24
CA LYS A 61 -14.34 0.00 -0.67
C LYS A 61 -15.61 0.33 -1.47
N ALA A 62 -16.39 1.34 -1.06
CA ALA A 62 -17.62 1.68 -1.78
C ALA A 62 -17.36 2.14 -3.24
N PRO A 63 -16.34 2.96 -3.55
CA PRO A 63 -16.00 3.24 -4.95
C PRO A 63 -15.53 2.01 -5.74
N GLU A 64 -14.88 1.03 -5.11
CA GLU A 64 -14.58 -0.24 -5.79
C GLU A 64 -15.84 -1.04 -6.07
N PHE A 65 -16.83 -1.02 -5.18
CA PHE A 65 -18.16 -1.57 -5.46
C PHE A 65 -18.83 -0.90 -6.67
N VAL A 66 -18.78 0.43 -6.74
CA VAL A 66 -19.27 1.16 -7.93
C VAL A 66 -18.51 0.73 -9.20
N ARG A 67 -17.19 0.54 -9.13
CA ARG A 67 -16.38 0.02 -10.26
C ARG A 67 -16.76 -1.40 -10.65
N MET A 68 -17.05 -2.28 -9.68
CA MET A 68 -17.53 -3.64 -9.95
C MET A 68 -18.87 -3.64 -10.69
N VAL A 69 -19.80 -2.77 -10.26
CA VAL A 69 -21.10 -2.60 -10.94
C VAL A 69 -20.89 -2.05 -12.36
N GLU A 70 -20.05 -1.03 -12.52
CA GLU A 70 -19.72 -0.49 -13.85
C GLU A 70 -19.10 -1.56 -14.76
N LEU A 71 -18.17 -2.37 -14.27
CA LEU A 71 -17.53 -3.44 -15.02
C LEU A 71 -18.55 -4.48 -15.51
N LEU A 72 -19.52 -4.84 -14.67
CA LEU A 72 -20.59 -5.78 -15.03
C LEU A 72 -21.57 -5.19 -16.05
N LEU A 73 -21.87 -3.90 -15.96
CA LEU A 73 -22.84 -3.22 -16.82
C LEU A 73 -22.25 -2.85 -18.19
N GLY A 74 -20.95 -2.58 -18.22
CA GLY A 74 -20.31 -1.82 -19.29
C GLY A 74 -20.61 -0.32 -19.19
N GLU A 75 -19.66 0.49 -19.67
CA GLU A 75 -19.67 1.95 -19.53
C GLU A 75 -20.97 2.61 -20.04
N ALA A 76 -21.43 2.23 -21.22
CA ALA A 76 -22.62 2.83 -21.84
C ALA A 76 -23.90 2.60 -21.01
N THR A 77 -24.11 1.36 -20.54
CA THR A 77 -25.25 1.00 -19.70
C THR A 77 -25.16 1.67 -18.34
N PHE A 78 -23.96 1.74 -17.77
CA PHE A 78 -23.71 2.40 -16.49
C PHE A 78 -24.06 3.90 -16.56
N HIS A 79 -23.62 4.62 -17.60
CA HIS A 79 -23.97 6.03 -17.80
C HIS A 79 -25.48 6.23 -17.99
N LYS A 80 -26.15 5.37 -18.75
CA LYS A 80 -27.63 5.39 -18.89
C LYS A 80 -28.33 5.19 -17.54
N ALA A 81 -27.82 4.30 -16.70
CA ALA A 81 -28.38 4.04 -15.38
C ALA A 81 -28.15 5.22 -14.42
N LEU A 82 -27.00 5.90 -14.50
CA LEU A 82 -26.74 7.12 -13.74
C LEU A 82 -27.69 8.25 -14.14
N ASP A 83 -27.90 8.47 -15.43
CA ASP A 83 -28.86 9.47 -15.93
C ASP A 83 -30.27 9.21 -15.40
N LYS A 84 -30.71 7.94 -15.45
CA LYS A 84 -31.99 7.51 -14.89
C LYS A 84 -32.07 7.75 -13.38
N TYR A 85 -31.04 7.39 -12.62
CA TYR A 85 -31.00 7.59 -11.18
C TYR A 85 -31.09 9.09 -10.82
N HIS A 86 -30.26 9.92 -11.44
CA HIS A 86 -30.24 11.36 -11.18
C HIS A 86 -31.55 12.04 -11.59
N THR A 87 -32.16 11.62 -12.69
CA THR A 87 -33.47 12.14 -13.12
C THR A 87 -34.58 11.73 -12.16
N LYS A 88 -34.62 10.45 -11.76
CA LYS A 88 -35.70 9.90 -10.92
C LYS A 88 -35.71 10.46 -9.50
N TYR A 89 -34.53 10.67 -8.92
CA TYR A 89 -34.38 11.15 -7.54
C TYR A 89 -33.89 12.61 -7.48
N ALA A 90 -34.09 13.38 -8.56
CA ALA A 90 -33.71 14.78 -8.61
C ALA A 90 -34.30 15.56 -7.44
N TYR A 91 -33.46 16.30 -6.71
CA TYR A 91 -33.83 17.12 -5.55
C TYR A 91 -34.48 16.35 -4.38
N GLY A 92 -34.38 15.02 -4.35
CA GLY A 92 -34.90 14.16 -3.28
C GLY A 92 -33.80 13.41 -2.52
N ASN A 93 -34.23 12.50 -1.65
CA ASN A 93 -33.37 11.53 -0.99
C ASN A 93 -33.47 10.18 -1.72
N ALA A 94 -32.37 9.43 -1.72
CA ALA A 94 -32.33 8.08 -2.25
C ALA A 94 -31.42 7.20 -1.41
N THR A 95 -31.68 5.90 -1.46
CA THR A 95 -30.91 4.84 -0.81
C THR A 95 -29.99 4.14 -1.80
N SER A 96 -28.99 3.42 -1.30
CA SER A 96 -28.12 2.61 -2.16
C SER A 96 -28.89 1.53 -2.92
N MET A 97 -29.93 0.94 -2.34
CA MET A 97 -30.77 -0.04 -3.02
C MET A 97 -31.62 0.58 -4.13
N GLU A 98 -32.01 1.85 -4.01
CA GLU A 98 -32.67 2.59 -5.08
C GLU A 98 -31.73 2.94 -6.23
N TRP A 99 -30.45 3.20 -5.93
CA TRP A 99 -29.39 3.30 -6.94
C TRP A 99 -29.19 1.96 -7.66
N ILE A 100 -29.08 0.85 -6.91
CA ILE A 100 -28.96 -0.50 -7.48
C ILE A 100 -30.13 -0.83 -8.38
N LYS A 101 -31.37 -0.53 -7.97
CA LYS A 101 -32.55 -0.76 -8.79
C LYS A 101 -32.48 -0.02 -10.14
N CYS A 102 -31.93 1.19 -10.19
CA CYS A 102 -31.72 1.89 -11.47
C CYS A 102 -30.71 1.17 -12.36
N MET A 103 -29.63 0.63 -11.76
CA MET A 103 -28.61 -0.17 -12.46
C MET A 103 -29.22 -1.46 -13.04
N GLU A 104 -30.01 -2.18 -12.26
CA GLU A 104 -30.71 -3.40 -12.69
C GLU A 104 -31.75 -3.11 -13.78
N GLU A 105 -32.57 -2.06 -13.63
CA GLU A 105 -33.58 -1.69 -14.62
C GLU A 105 -32.98 -1.31 -15.99
N CYS A 106 -31.74 -0.83 -16.02
CA CYS A 106 -31.05 -0.47 -17.27
C CYS A 106 -30.26 -1.63 -17.88
N SER A 107 -29.79 -2.57 -17.08
CA SER A 107 -28.89 -3.66 -17.50
C SER A 107 -29.56 -5.03 -17.63
N GLY A 108 -30.67 -5.25 -16.94
CA GLY A 108 -31.30 -6.56 -16.80
C GLY A 108 -30.57 -7.51 -15.85
N LEU A 109 -29.45 -7.09 -15.24
CA LEU A 109 -28.71 -7.91 -14.26
C LEU A 109 -29.39 -7.86 -12.89
N ASN A 110 -29.28 -8.95 -12.12
CA ASN A 110 -29.62 -8.97 -10.70
C ASN A 110 -28.33 -8.72 -9.89
N LEU A 111 -28.31 -7.61 -9.17
CA LEU A 111 -27.21 -7.10 -8.37
C LEU A 111 -27.54 -7.11 -6.87
N GLN A 112 -28.70 -7.64 -6.47
CA GLN A 112 -29.16 -7.62 -5.08
C GLN A 112 -28.19 -8.35 -4.14
N THR A 113 -27.73 -9.56 -4.53
CA THR A 113 -26.79 -10.36 -3.73
C THR A 113 -25.43 -9.69 -3.65
N LEU A 114 -24.92 -9.19 -4.77
CA LEU A 114 -23.70 -8.37 -4.84
C LEU A 114 -23.80 -7.18 -3.86
N ALA A 115 -24.84 -6.36 -3.98
CA ALA A 115 -25.04 -5.17 -3.15
C ALA A 115 -25.16 -5.51 -1.66
N LYS A 116 -26.01 -6.50 -1.32
CA LYS A 116 -26.19 -6.92 0.07
C LYS A 116 -24.87 -7.31 0.71
N THR A 117 -24.07 -8.11 0.01
CA THR A 117 -22.80 -8.63 0.52
C THR A 117 -21.75 -7.53 0.62
N TRP A 118 -21.51 -6.77 -0.44
CA TRP A 118 -20.42 -5.78 -0.48
C TRP A 118 -20.68 -4.53 0.37
N LEU A 119 -21.95 -4.13 0.51
CA LEU A 119 -22.30 -2.93 1.28
C LEU A 119 -22.48 -3.22 2.77
N ASN A 120 -22.96 -4.41 3.16
CA ASN A 120 -23.34 -4.71 4.54
C ASN A 120 -22.41 -5.70 5.25
N ARG A 121 -21.27 -6.08 4.65
CA ARG A 121 -20.30 -7.00 5.27
C ARG A 121 -18.89 -6.38 5.37
N PRO A 122 -18.30 -6.32 6.58
CA PRO A 122 -16.88 -5.99 6.73
C PRO A 122 -16.01 -7.15 6.24
N GLY A 123 -14.77 -6.85 5.87
CA GLY A 123 -13.82 -7.82 5.32
C GLY A 123 -13.97 -8.00 3.81
N HIS A 124 -13.06 -8.77 3.23
CA HIS A 124 -12.91 -8.90 1.77
C HIS A 124 -12.53 -10.33 1.39
N PRO A 125 -12.80 -10.76 0.15
CA PRO A 125 -12.39 -12.07 -0.32
C PRO A 125 -10.87 -12.20 -0.43
N GLU A 126 -10.37 -13.38 -0.06
CA GLU A 126 -9.05 -13.87 -0.44
C GLU A 126 -9.25 -14.94 -1.53
N VAL A 127 -8.76 -14.68 -2.73
CA VAL A 127 -8.96 -15.53 -3.92
C VAL A 127 -7.66 -16.25 -4.27
N THR A 128 -7.74 -17.57 -4.45
CA THR A 128 -6.66 -18.36 -5.06
C THR A 128 -7.12 -18.88 -6.41
N TYR A 129 -6.19 -19.02 -7.34
CA TYR A 129 -6.51 -19.60 -8.65
C TYR A 129 -5.36 -20.42 -9.23
N SER A 130 -5.70 -21.46 -9.99
CA SER A 130 -4.77 -22.23 -10.81
C SER A 130 -5.17 -22.12 -12.28
N THR A 131 -4.24 -22.42 -13.18
CA THR A 131 -4.45 -22.31 -14.62
C THR A 131 -3.87 -23.50 -15.33
N GLU A 132 -4.60 -24.05 -16.29
CA GLU A 132 -4.15 -25.16 -17.13
C GLU A 132 -4.53 -24.89 -18.59
N TYR A 133 -3.60 -25.12 -19.51
CA TYR A 133 -3.88 -25.07 -20.95
C TYR A 133 -3.89 -26.49 -21.51
N ASN A 134 -5.01 -26.88 -22.14
CA ASN A 134 -5.14 -28.14 -22.83
C ASN A 134 -4.99 -27.92 -24.34
N ALA A 135 -3.84 -28.30 -24.89
CA ALA A 135 -3.55 -28.15 -26.32
C ALA A 135 -4.44 -29.04 -27.22
N ALA A 136 -4.93 -30.18 -26.72
CA ALA A 136 -5.76 -31.10 -27.50
C ALA A 136 -7.19 -30.57 -27.67
N SER A 137 -7.79 -30.02 -26.60
CA SER A 137 -9.11 -29.38 -26.65
C SER A 137 -9.06 -27.89 -27.01
N LYS A 138 -7.87 -27.28 -27.04
CA LYS A 138 -7.67 -25.82 -27.23
C LYS A 138 -8.43 -25.00 -26.18
N GLU A 139 -8.41 -25.46 -24.94
CA GLU A 139 -9.10 -24.82 -23.82
C GLU A 139 -8.09 -24.31 -22.79
N TYR A 140 -8.34 -23.12 -22.27
CA TYR A 140 -7.64 -22.60 -21.09
C TYR A 140 -8.60 -22.63 -19.90
N VAL A 141 -8.24 -23.39 -18.87
CA VAL A 141 -9.05 -23.62 -17.68
C VAL A 141 -8.47 -22.84 -16.52
N VAL A 142 -9.32 -22.10 -15.82
CA VAL A 142 -8.99 -21.40 -14.58
C VAL A 142 -9.88 -21.95 -13.47
N GLU A 143 -9.26 -22.57 -12.48
CA GLU A 143 -9.94 -22.98 -11.25
C GLU A 143 -9.73 -21.91 -10.19
N ILE A 144 -10.81 -21.49 -9.53
CA ILE A 144 -10.83 -20.35 -8.63
C ILE A 144 -11.45 -20.81 -7.31
N SER A 145 -10.83 -20.44 -6.20
CA SER A 145 -11.40 -20.64 -4.86
C SER A 145 -11.33 -19.34 -4.07
N GLN A 146 -12.35 -19.06 -3.26
CA GLN A 146 -12.41 -17.88 -2.41
C GLN A 146 -12.71 -18.22 -0.95
N THR A 147 -12.12 -17.44 -0.06
CA THR A 147 -12.34 -17.45 1.40
C THR A 147 -12.56 -16.02 1.91
N GLY A 148 -12.59 -15.82 3.23
CA GLY A 148 -12.75 -14.50 3.87
C GLY A 148 -14.18 -14.18 4.27
N PHE A 149 -15.02 -15.21 4.39
CA PHE A 149 -16.41 -15.13 4.83
C PHE A 149 -16.74 -16.09 5.97
N GLU A 150 -15.86 -17.03 6.29
CA GLU A 150 -16.10 -18.16 7.19
C GLU A 150 -16.29 -17.74 8.66
N ASP A 151 -15.65 -16.65 9.08
CA ASP A 151 -15.70 -16.08 10.43
C ASP A 151 -16.87 -15.11 10.64
N LYS A 152 -17.76 -14.98 9.65
CA LYS A 152 -18.91 -14.07 9.68
C LYS A 152 -20.14 -14.77 10.30
N PRO A 153 -21.15 -14.01 10.79
CA PRO A 153 -22.40 -14.59 11.28
C PRO A 153 -23.06 -15.51 10.25
N ALA A 154 -23.75 -16.56 10.70
CA ALA A 154 -24.29 -17.63 9.85
C ALA A 154 -25.24 -17.13 8.74
N GLU A 155 -25.93 -16.02 8.98
CA GLU A 155 -26.82 -15.35 8.04
C GLU A 155 -26.08 -14.58 6.92
N ASN A 156 -24.75 -14.42 7.04
CA ASN A 156 -23.92 -13.63 6.14
C ASN A 156 -22.49 -14.20 5.94
N ASN A 157 -22.30 -15.51 6.11
CA ASN A 157 -21.01 -16.21 5.92
C ASN A 157 -20.89 -16.93 4.57
N GLY A 158 -21.59 -16.43 3.53
CA GLY A 158 -21.55 -17.00 2.18
C GLY A 158 -20.46 -16.40 1.27
N PRO A 159 -20.19 -17.02 0.11
CA PRO A 159 -19.24 -16.51 -0.88
C PRO A 159 -19.56 -15.08 -1.34
N TRP A 160 -18.53 -14.35 -1.77
CA TRP A 160 -18.69 -13.06 -2.41
C TRP A 160 -19.07 -13.25 -3.89
N GLU A 161 -19.90 -12.36 -4.44
CA GLU A 161 -20.03 -12.22 -5.90
C GLU A 161 -18.89 -11.33 -6.40
N ILE A 162 -17.96 -11.87 -7.19
CA ILE A 162 -16.71 -11.20 -7.58
C ILE A 162 -16.61 -11.15 -9.11
N PRO A 163 -16.64 -9.97 -9.74
CA PRO A 163 -16.31 -9.86 -11.16
C PRO A 163 -14.79 -9.92 -11.34
N ILE A 164 -14.34 -10.85 -12.18
CA ILE A 164 -12.94 -11.01 -12.56
C ILE A 164 -12.81 -10.58 -14.02
N ASP A 165 -12.22 -9.40 -14.25
CA ASP A 165 -11.75 -8.99 -15.57
C ASP A 165 -10.46 -9.76 -15.90
N TRP A 166 -10.43 -10.48 -17.01
CA TRP A 166 -9.33 -11.35 -17.38
C TRP A 166 -8.85 -11.12 -18.81
N SER A 167 -7.57 -11.40 -19.04
CA SER A 167 -6.98 -11.48 -20.38
C SER A 167 -5.98 -12.64 -20.49
N LEU A 168 -6.09 -13.45 -21.55
CA LEU A 168 -5.02 -14.35 -21.97
C LEU A 168 -4.00 -13.56 -22.77
N VAL A 169 -2.74 -13.56 -22.35
CA VAL A 169 -1.71 -12.70 -22.94
C VAL A 169 -0.61 -13.53 -23.56
N LYS A 170 -0.17 -13.13 -24.76
CA LYS A 170 1.00 -13.68 -25.42
C LYS A 170 1.81 -12.57 -26.09
N ASP A 171 3.10 -12.55 -25.86
CA ASP A 171 4.04 -11.54 -26.39
C ASP A 171 3.56 -10.11 -26.10
N GLY A 172 3.06 -9.89 -24.88
CA GLY A 172 2.53 -8.62 -24.40
C GLY A 172 1.19 -8.19 -25.00
N LYS A 173 0.54 -9.04 -25.81
CA LYS A 173 -0.74 -8.74 -26.47
C LYS A 173 -1.87 -9.60 -25.92
N SER A 174 -3.04 -8.98 -25.76
CA SER A 174 -4.25 -9.70 -25.35
C SER A 174 -4.78 -10.55 -26.50
N LEU A 175 -4.83 -11.87 -26.30
CA LEU A 175 -5.40 -12.84 -27.23
C LEU A 175 -6.92 -12.92 -27.10
N LYS A 176 -7.39 -13.01 -25.86
CA LYS A 176 -8.81 -13.06 -25.50
C LYS A 176 -9.01 -12.35 -24.17
N THR A 177 -10.15 -11.69 -24.03
CA THR A 177 -10.55 -10.97 -22.82
C THR A 177 -11.99 -11.30 -22.45
N GLY A 178 -12.34 -11.07 -21.19
CA GLY A 178 -13.71 -11.19 -20.73
C GLY A 178 -13.86 -10.87 -19.26
N VAL A 179 -15.11 -10.91 -18.79
CA VAL A 179 -15.44 -10.78 -17.37
C VAL A 179 -16.12 -12.06 -16.92
N PHE A 180 -15.62 -12.66 -15.83
CA PHE A 180 -16.21 -13.83 -15.21
C PHE A 180 -16.72 -13.49 -13.82
N LEU A 181 -18.01 -13.72 -13.54
CA LEU A 181 -18.62 -13.46 -12.24
C LEU A 181 -18.60 -14.74 -11.39
N VAL A 182 -17.70 -14.79 -10.42
CA VAL A 182 -17.65 -15.89 -9.43
C VAL A 182 -18.72 -15.65 -8.39
N LYS A 183 -19.59 -16.64 -8.16
CA LYS A 183 -20.70 -16.55 -7.18
C LYS A 183 -20.64 -17.57 -6.05
N THR A 184 -19.81 -18.58 -6.22
CA THR A 184 -19.67 -19.73 -5.32
C THR A 184 -18.29 -19.75 -4.68
N LYS A 185 -18.12 -20.57 -3.64
CA LYS A 185 -16.81 -20.78 -3.00
C LYS A 185 -15.75 -21.20 -4.03
N ASP A 186 -16.11 -22.17 -4.85
CA ASP A 186 -15.25 -22.68 -5.92
C ASP A 186 -15.91 -22.37 -7.27
N GLY A 187 -15.12 -21.87 -8.21
CA GLY A 187 -15.55 -21.47 -9.55
C GLY A 187 -14.61 -22.05 -10.62
N LYS A 188 -15.16 -22.25 -11.81
CA LYS A 188 -14.39 -22.75 -12.97
C LYS A 188 -14.72 -21.91 -14.20
N LEU A 189 -13.70 -21.26 -14.74
CA LEU A 189 -13.78 -20.55 -16.02
C LEU A 189 -13.09 -21.42 -17.08
N VAL A 190 -13.82 -21.78 -18.13
CA VAL A 190 -13.28 -22.47 -19.31
C VAL A 190 -13.32 -21.51 -20.47
N ILE A 191 -12.15 -21.21 -21.05
CA ILE A 191 -12.00 -20.33 -22.19
C ILE A 191 -11.74 -21.22 -23.42
N PRO A 192 -12.72 -21.38 -24.33
CA PRO A 192 -12.57 -22.21 -25.51
C PRO A 192 -11.77 -21.49 -26.61
N ASP A 193 -11.46 -22.21 -27.69
CA ASP A 193 -10.79 -21.74 -28.91
C ASP A 193 -9.49 -20.96 -28.65
N VAL A 194 -8.65 -21.47 -27.75
CA VAL A 194 -7.31 -20.95 -27.47
C VAL A 194 -6.32 -21.70 -28.34
N ALA A 195 -5.98 -21.13 -29.50
CA ALA A 195 -5.21 -21.82 -30.53
C ALA A 195 -3.76 -22.11 -30.13
N GLU A 196 -3.18 -21.26 -29.28
CA GLU A 196 -1.81 -21.36 -28.79
C GLU A 196 -1.77 -21.12 -27.30
N GLU A 197 -0.82 -21.75 -26.61
CA GLU A 197 -0.62 -21.51 -25.18
C GLU A 197 -0.30 -20.03 -24.92
N PRO A 198 -1.07 -19.34 -24.07
CA PRO A 198 -0.75 -18.01 -23.59
C PRO A 198 0.45 -18.04 -22.64
N ASP A 199 1.21 -16.96 -22.59
CA ASP A 199 2.34 -16.84 -21.66
C ASP A 199 1.87 -16.84 -20.20
N TYR A 200 0.77 -16.14 -19.96
CA TYR A 200 0.12 -16.00 -18.65
C TYR A 200 -1.33 -15.53 -18.80
N LEU A 201 -2.05 -15.64 -17.68
CA LEU A 201 -3.36 -15.05 -17.47
C LEU A 201 -3.17 -13.73 -16.70
N SER A 202 -3.53 -12.60 -17.31
CA SER A 202 -3.69 -11.33 -16.61
C SER A 202 -5.03 -11.38 -15.87
N PHE A 203 -4.98 -11.76 -14.59
CA PHE A 203 -6.14 -12.04 -13.74
C PHE A 203 -6.61 -10.79 -13.00
N ALA A 204 -7.92 -10.59 -12.87
CA ALA A 204 -8.54 -9.49 -12.13
C ALA A 204 -7.97 -8.09 -12.47
N ARG A 205 -7.81 -7.81 -13.77
CA ARG A 205 -7.20 -6.59 -14.34
C ARG A 205 -7.72 -5.31 -13.68
N GLY A 206 -6.83 -4.32 -13.53
CA GLY A 206 -7.11 -3.06 -12.87
C GLY A 206 -7.58 -3.22 -11.43
N TRP A 207 -7.24 -4.34 -10.77
CA TRP A 207 -7.81 -4.75 -9.48
C TRP A 207 -9.34 -4.68 -9.53
N SER A 208 -9.93 -5.56 -10.36
CA SER A 208 -11.36 -5.56 -10.71
C SER A 208 -12.32 -5.79 -9.52
N PHE A 209 -11.82 -6.21 -8.37
CA PHE A 209 -12.58 -6.33 -7.12
C PHE A 209 -11.75 -5.89 -5.91
N PHE A 210 -12.43 -5.48 -4.84
CA PHE A 210 -11.78 -5.13 -3.58
C PHE A 210 -11.43 -6.40 -2.79
N GLY A 211 -10.18 -6.85 -2.87
CA GLY A 211 -9.71 -8.02 -2.14
C GLY A 211 -8.30 -8.44 -2.53
N LYS A 212 -7.95 -9.70 -2.27
CA LYS A 212 -6.64 -10.25 -2.62
C LYS A 212 -6.79 -11.40 -3.60
N SER A 213 -5.85 -11.54 -4.53
CA SER A 213 -5.76 -12.68 -5.43
C SER A 213 -4.33 -13.22 -5.46
N LYS A 214 -4.19 -14.54 -5.55
CA LYS A 214 -2.89 -15.21 -5.67
C LYS A 214 -3.00 -16.42 -6.60
N GLN A 215 -2.12 -16.48 -7.61
CA GLN A 215 -1.96 -17.70 -8.39
C GLN A 215 -1.27 -18.77 -7.55
N THR A 216 -1.75 -20.00 -7.66
CA THR A 216 -1.15 -21.18 -7.02
C THR A 216 0.06 -21.64 -7.83
N ASN A 217 1.22 -21.71 -7.17
CA ASN A 217 2.49 -22.22 -7.72
C ASN A 217 2.90 -21.65 -9.09
N PRO A 218 2.86 -20.32 -9.34
CA PRO A 218 3.38 -19.77 -10.58
C PRO A 218 4.90 -19.96 -10.65
N SER A 219 5.43 -20.26 -11.84
CA SER A 219 6.87 -20.29 -12.04
C SER A 219 7.45 -18.87 -12.03
N ILE A 220 8.67 -18.72 -11.52
CA ILE A 220 9.38 -17.42 -11.56
C ILE A 220 9.51 -16.93 -13.00
N ALA A 221 9.78 -17.82 -13.97
CA ALA A 221 9.84 -17.45 -15.39
C ALA A 221 8.52 -16.85 -15.91
N ARG A 222 7.37 -17.41 -15.52
CA ARG A 222 6.05 -16.87 -15.89
C ARG A 222 5.81 -15.50 -15.25
N LEU A 223 6.10 -15.36 -13.95
CA LEU A 223 5.97 -14.07 -13.25
C LEU A 223 6.90 -13.00 -13.84
N THR A 224 8.14 -13.35 -14.17
CA THR A 224 9.08 -12.44 -14.84
C THR A 224 8.53 -12.00 -16.21
N LYS A 225 8.00 -12.93 -17.02
CA LYS A 225 7.40 -12.57 -18.31
C LYS A 225 6.18 -11.66 -18.14
N GLN A 226 5.34 -11.92 -17.15
CA GLN A 226 4.19 -11.08 -16.81
C GLN A 226 4.62 -9.67 -16.34
N ALA A 227 5.57 -9.58 -15.41
CA ALA A 227 6.09 -8.31 -14.90
C ALA A 227 6.64 -7.40 -16.01
N LEU A 228 7.25 -7.99 -17.03
CA LEU A 228 7.79 -7.24 -18.18
C LEU A 228 6.71 -6.83 -19.18
N SER A 229 5.74 -7.71 -19.47
CA SER A 229 4.89 -7.59 -20.67
C SER A 229 3.39 -7.45 -20.45
N ASP A 230 2.87 -7.57 -19.21
CA ASP A 230 1.41 -7.54 -18.98
C ASP A 230 0.82 -6.19 -19.40
N PRO A 231 -0.19 -6.10 -20.27
CA PRO A 231 -0.77 -4.81 -20.64
C PRO A 231 -1.44 -4.08 -19.46
N ASP A 232 -1.69 -4.76 -18.34
CA ASP A 232 -2.25 -4.16 -17.13
C ASP A 232 -1.15 -3.76 -16.12
N ALA A 233 -1.04 -2.46 -15.82
CA ALA A 233 -0.01 -1.93 -14.92
C ALA A 233 -0.10 -2.48 -13.49
N VAL A 234 -1.29 -2.81 -13.00
CA VAL A 234 -1.47 -3.40 -11.67
C VAL A 234 -0.93 -4.82 -11.64
N ASN A 235 -1.22 -5.62 -12.68
CA ASN A 235 -0.74 -6.98 -12.79
C ASN A 235 0.76 -7.06 -13.10
N LYS A 236 1.34 -6.09 -13.84
CA LYS A 236 2.81 -5.93 -13.92
C LYS A 236 3.42 -5.77 -12.52
N TYR A 237 2.85 -4.87 -11.70
CA TYR A 237 3.31 -4.68 -10.33
C TYR A 237 3.14 -5.93 -9.47
N GLN A 238 1.99 -6.60 -9.52
CA GLN A 238 1.74 -7.80 -8.72
C GLN A 238 2.71 -8.94 -9.08
N ALA A 239 2.99 -9.13 -10.36
CA ALA A 239 3.95 -10.14 -10.83
C ALA A 239 5.39 -9.80 -10.39
N TYR A 240 5.83 -8.54 -10.56
CA TYR A 240 7.12 -8.09 -10.05
C TYR A 240 7.21 -8.28 -8.53
N ARG A 241 6.15 -7.89 -7.80
CA ARG A 241 6.06 -8.02 -6.34
C ARG A 241 6.19 -9.46 -5.88
N ALA A 242 5.56 -10.42 -6.59
CA ALA A 242 5.67 -11.83 -6.26
C ALA A 242 7.10 -12.37 -6.40
N VAL A 243 7.84 -11.94 -7.43
CA VAL A 243 9.27 -12.28 -7.59
C VAL A 243 10.11 -11.61 -6.49
N ALA A 244 9.93 -10.30 -6.28
CA ALA A 244 10.66 -9.53 -5.28
C ALA A 244 10.43 -10.08 -3.85
N ASP A 245 9.19 -10.40 -3.50
CA ASP A 245 8.85 -10.93 -2.18
C ASP A 245 9.37 -12.37 -1.99
N THR A 246 9.52 -13.14 -3.07
CA THR A 246 10.20 -14.45 -3.00
C THR A 246 11.67 -14.29 -2.60
N GLU A 247 12.39 -13.34 -3.20
CA GLU A 247 13.77 -13.02 -2.82
C GLU A 247 13.85 -12.42 -1.41
N LYS A 248 12.94 -11.49 -1.09
CA LYS A 248 12.86 -10.87 0.23
C LYS A 248 12.61 -11.91 1.33
N ALA A 249 11.75 -12.90 1.08
CA ALA A 249 11.50 -14.00 2.02
C ALA A 249 12.77 -14.81 2.31
N LYS A 250 13.55 -15.16 1.27
CA LYS A 250 14.83 -15.87 1.44
C LYS A 250 15.77 -15.11 2.36
N VAL A 251 15.89 -13.79 2.14
CA VAL A 251 16.74 -12.92 2.97
C VAL A 251 16.22 -12.86 4.41
N ILE A 252 14.93 -12.65 4.62
CA ILE A 252 14.32 -12.64 5.97
C ILE A 252 14.60 -13.95 6.70
N GLU A 253 14.32 -15.09 6.07
CA GLU A 253 14.50 -16.41 6.65
C GLU A 253 15.97 -16.71 7.00
N GLY A 254 16.92 -16.24 6.17
CA GLY A 254 18.35 -16.30 6.46
C GLY A 254 18.74 -15.44 7.66
N LEU A 255 18.32 -14.16 7.67
CA LEU A 255 18.60 -13.24 8.78
C LEU A 255 18.06 -13.76 10.12
N LEU A 256 16.86 -14.36 10.13
CA LEU A 256 16.29 -14.98 11.33
C LEU A 256 17.10 -16.18 11.85
N LYS A 257 17.90 -16.81 10.97
CA LYS A 257 18.83 -17.89 11.33
C LYS A 257 20.26 -17.39 11.58
N GLY A 258 20.49 -16.08 11.49
CA GLY A 258 21.83 -15.47 11.57
C GLY A 258 22.70 -15.71 10.32
N ASP A 259 22.10 -16.17 9.22
CA ASP A 259 22.79 -16.43 7.96
C ASP A 259 22.79 -15.18 7.07
N LYS A 260 23.98 -14.62 6.85
CA LYS A 260 24.22 -13.48 5.94
C LYS A 260 24.80 -13.89 4.59
N GLN A 261 24.97 -15.19 4.34
CA GLN A 261 25.46 -15.75 3.07
C GLN A 261 24.34 -16.02 2.07
N VAL A 262 23.10 -15.56 2.35
CA VAL A 262 22.00 -15.64 1.40
C VAL A 262 22.38 -14.92 0.10
N GLU A 263 22.10 -15.55 -1.04
CA GLU A 263 22.30 -14.95 -2.36
C GLU A 263 20.96 -14.46 -2.92
N ILE A 264 20.98 -13.22 -3.44
CA ILE A 264 19.86 -12.68 -4.22
C ILE A 264 20.08 -13.08 -5.67
N SER A 265 19.06 -13.67 -6.28
CA SER A 265 19.17 -14.22 -7.63
C SER A 265 19.54 -13.15 -8.68
N PRO A 266 20.47 -13.44 -9.60
CA PRO A 266 20.76 -12.57 -10.74
C PRO A 266 19.51 -12.27 -11.58
N GLU A 267 18.58 -13.21 -11.70
CA GLU A 267 17.34 -13.08 -12.45
C GLU A 267 16.43 -11.97 -11.88
N PHE A 268 16.31 -11.87 -10.56
CA PHE A 268 15.59 -10.76 -9.93
C PHE A 268 16.28 -9.41 -10.22
N VAL A 269 17.61 -9.37 -10.13
CA VAL A 269 18.38 -8.15 -10.41
C VAL A 269 18.18 -7.71 -11.86
N GLU A 270 18.17 -8.64 -12.82
CA GLU A 270 17.87 -8.34 -14.23
C GLU A 270 16.43 -7.89 -14.46
N LEU A 271 15.46 -8.51 -13.79
CA LEU A 271 14.07 -8.09 -13.86
C LEU A 271 13.91 -6.64 -13.38
N HIS A 272 14.49 -6.30 -12.22
CA HIS A 272 14.44 -4.94 -11.69
C HIS A 272 15.10 -3.95 -12.64
N GLY A 273 16.30 -4.27 -13.15
CA GLY A 273 17.03 -3.44 -14.11
C GLY A 273 16.25 -3.19 -15.40
N SER A 274 15.64 -4.24 -15.95
CA SER A 274 14.85 -4.19 -17.20
C SER A 274 13.66 -3.23 -17.08
N ILE A 275 12.98 -3.24 -15.93
CA ILE A 275 11.88 -2.29 -15.67
C ILE A 275 12.43 -0.89 -15.41
N LEU A 276 13.51 -0.76 -14.62
CA LEU A 276 14.08 0.53 -14.22
C LEU A 276 14.54 1.36 -15.41
N PHE A 277 15.12 0.70 -16.42
CA PHE A 277 15.67 1.33 -17.62
C PHE A 277 14.78 1.15 -18.87
N SER A 278 13.53 0.71 -18.71
CA SER A 278 12.59 0.59 -19.83
C SER A 278 12.22 1.96 -20.40
N ASP A 279 12.31 2.10 -21.73
CA ASP A 279 11.82 3.26 -22.48
C ASP A 279 10.33 3.14 -22.84
N GLU A 280 9.72 1.98 -22.64
CA GLU A 280 8.29 1.73 -22.91
C GLU A 280 7.38 2.14 -21.75
N LEU A 281 7.95 2.32 -20.55
CA LEU A 281 7.22 2.69 -19.34
C LEU A 281 7.46 4.14 -18.97
N THR A 282 6.40 4.84 -18.57
CA THR A 282 6.53 6.19 -18.00
C THR A 282 7.44 6.17 -16.76
N PRO A 283 8.16 7.27 -16.45
CA PRO A 283 8.99 7.33 -15.24
C PRO A 283 8.24 6.94 -13.95
N SER A 284 6.99 7.36 -13.82
CA SER A 284 6.16 7.01 -12.66
C SER A 284 5.76 5.54 -12.61
N ALA A 285 5.42 4.92 -13.75
CA ALA A 285 5.07 3.50 -13.80
C ALA A 285 6.26 2.63 -13.36
N ARG A 286 7.48 2.98 -13.80
CA ARG A 286 8.71 2.33 -13.35
C ARG A 286 8.89 2.46 -11.84
N ALA A 287 8.82 3.69 -11.33
CA ALA A 287 9.02 3.97 -9.91
C ALA A 287 7.97 3.27 -9.01
N LEU A 288 6.70 3.31 -9.40
CA LEU A 288 5.61 2.66 -8.64
C LEU A 288 5.70 1.14 -8.70
N THR A 289 6.11 0.57 -9.83
CA THR A 289 6.32 -0.88 -9.95
C THR A 289 7.44 -1.35 -9.02
N LEU A 290 8.55 -0.61 -9.03
CA LEU A 290 9.79 -0.98 -8.34
C LEU A 290 9.86 -0.55 -6.87
N VAL A 291 8.85 0.15 -6.36
CA VAL A 291 8.87 0.67 -5.00
C VAL A 291 8.98 -0.45 -3.97
N GLU A 292 10.09 -0.52 -3.24
CA GLU A 292 10.27 -1.51 -2.19
C GLU A 292 9.76 -0.98 -0.84
N ALA A 293 8.49 -1.26 -0.56
CA ALA A 293 7.92 -1.01 0.77
C ALA A 293 8.52 -1.97 1.81
N LYS A 294 8.57 -1.52 3.08
CA LYS A 294 8.98 -2.32 4.26
C LYS A 294 7.90 -3.34 4.65
N THR A 295 7.49 -4.17 3.69
CA THR A 295 6.38 -5.12 3.76
C THR A 295 6.67 -6.32 2.86
N ILE A 296 5.97 -7.44 3.10
CA ILE A 296 6.09 -8.65 2.28
C ILE A 296 4.71 -9.30 2.00
N PRO A 297 3.82 -8.62 1.25
CA PRO A 297 2.44 -9.05 1.08
C PRO A 297 2.25 -10.46 0.51
N SER A 298 3.20 -11.00 -0.27
CA SER A 298 3.09 -12.37 -0.82
C SER A 298 3.44 -13.49 0.19
N ARG A 299 4.09 -13.15 1.31
CA ARG A 299 4.49 -14.04 2.42
C ARG A 299 4.06 -13.45 3.75
N ASP A 300 2.74 -13.43 3.94
CA ASP A 300 2.09 -12.83 5.11
C ASP A 300 2.62 -13.41 6.44
N ASP A 301 2.99 -14.69 6.45
CA ASP A 301 3.62 -15.37 7.58
C ASP A 301 4.88 -14.65 8.10
N LEU A 302 5.64 -13.98 7.24
CA LEU A 302 6.85 -13.24 7.59
C LEU A 302 6.62 -11.75 7.92
N SER A 303 5.39 -11.24 7.76
CA SER A 303 5.11 -9.79 7.81
C SER A 303 5.28 -9.12 9.18
N HIS A 304 5.36 -9.91 10.26
CA HIS A 304 5.53 -9.43 11.63
C HIS A 304 7.02 -9.27 12.02
N HIS A 305 7.96 -9.77 11.22
CA HIS A 305 9.41 -9.61 11.44
C HIS A 305 9.92 -8.26 10.93
N TYR A 306 9.41 -7.15 11.50
CA TYR A 306 9.59 -5.80 10.98
C TYR A 306 11.05 -5.40 10.71
N ALA A 307 11.97 -5.72 11.64
CA ALA A 307 13.39 -5.43 11.49
C ALA A 307 14.02 -6.21 10.32
N ALA A 308 13.75 -7.51 10.22
CA ALA A 308 14.26 -8.36 9.14
C ALA A 308 13.68 -7.95 7.77
N VAL A 309 12.40 -7.56 7.71
CA VAL A 309 11.76 -7.04 6.48
C VAL A 309 12.46 -5.76 5.99
N LYS A 310 12.83 -4.87 6.91
CA LYS A 310 13.58 -3.64 6.60
C LYS A 310 14.99 -3.94 6.09
N GLU A 311 15.71 -4.84 6.74
CA GLU A 311 17.04 -5.26 6.29
C GLU A 311 16.99 -5.95 4.92
N ALA A 312 16.03 -6.87 4.72
CA ALA A 312 15.83 -7.54 3.44
C ALA A 312 15.49 -6.56 2.31
N THR A 313 14.66 -5.55 2.59
CA THR A 313 14.38 -4.45 1.64
C THR A 313 15.66 -3.73 1.23
N THR A 314 16.54 -3.43 2.20
CA THR A 314 17.83 -2.80 1.92
C THR A 314 18.74 -3.72 1.09
N ALA A 315 18.77 -5.02 1.40
CA ALA A 315 19.58 -6.01 0.67
C ALA A 315 19.18 -6.11 -0.81
N LEU A 316 17.87 -6.13 -1.12
CA LEU A 316 17.37 -6.13 -2.49
C LEU A 316 17.82 -4.90 -3.28
N LEU A 317 17.70 -3.70 -2.68
CA LEU A 317 18.18 -2.46 -3.30
C LEU A 317 19.70 -2.45 -3.49
N GLN A 318 20.46 -3.00 -2.55
CA GLN A 318 21.91 -3.14 -2.64
C GLN A 318 22.33 -4.09 -3.77
N ALA A 319 21.62 -5.19 -3.99
CA ALA A 319 21.91 -6.11 -5.09
C ALA A 319 21.71 -5.45 -6.47
N VAL A 320 20.63 -4.67 -6.63
CA VAL A 320 20.40 -3.87 -7.85
C VAL A 320 21.49 -2.82 -8.03
N TRP A 321 21.83 -2.09 -6.97
CA TRP A 321 22.90 -1.10 -6.98
C TRP A 321 24.26 -1.71 -7.36
N ALA A 322 24.62 -2.86 -6.80
CA ALA A 322 25.88 -3.54 -7.07
C ALA A 322 26.06 -3.88 -8.56
N LYS A 323 24.97 -4.11 -9.30
CA LYS A 323 25.04 -4.35 -10.74
C LYS A 323 24.97 -3.07 -11.58
N TYR A 324 24.09 -2.14 -11.19
CA TYR A 324 23.66 -1.03 -12.05
C TYR A 324 24.11 0.36 -11.59
N SER A 325 24.99 0.46 -10.59
CA SER A 325 25.44 1.73 -9.99
C SER A 325 25.73 2.84 -11.00
N THR A 326 26.59 2.60 -12.00
CA THR A 326 26.92 3.59 -13.04
C THR A 326 25.69 4.06 -13.82
N ASN A 327 24.80 3.15 -14.21
CA ASN A 327 23.57 3.48 -14.94
C ASN A 327 22.58 4.25 -14.05
N ILE A 328 22.47 3.88 -12.77
CA ILE A 328 21.61 4.54 -11.78
C ILE A 328 22.06 5.98 -11.55
N GLU A 329 23.36 6.21 -11.36
CA GLU A 329 23.92 7.56 -11.17
C GLU A 329 23.73 8.42 -12.42
N ALA A 330 24.00 7.88 -13.60
CA ALA A 330 23.79 8.59 -14.86
C ALA A 330 22.32 8.98 -15.05
N ALA A 331 21.39 8.06 -14.78
CA ALA A 331 19.95 8.34 -14.88
C ALA A 331 19.50 9.39 -13.85
N TYR A 332 19.99 9.30 -12.61
CA TYR A 332 19.66 10.27 -11.56
C TYR A 332 20.15 11.67 -11.92
N ASN A 333 21.40 11.79 -12.39
CA ASN A 333 21.99 13.07 -12.79
C ASN A 333 21.24 13.67 -13.96
N LYS A 334 20.91 12.87 -15.00
CA LYS A 334 20.10 13.31 -16.13
C LYS A 334 18.75 13.91 -15.70
N LEU A 335 18.05 13.26 -14.76
CA LEU A 335 16.79 13.77 -14.23
C LEU A 335 16.96 15.03 -13.37
N CYS A 336 18.08 15.19 -12.69
CA CYS A 336 18.40 16.41 -11.94
C CYS A 336 18.71 17.58 -12.89
N GLU A 337 19.47 17.34 -13.96
CA GLU A 337 19.83 18.35 -14.97
C GLU A 337 18.63 18.80 -15.81
N ALA A 338 17.72 17.88 -16.10
CA ALA A 338 16.48 18.19 -16.83
C ALA A 338 15.43 18.92 -15.96
N ALA A 339 15.61 18.99 -14.64
CA ALA A 339 14.62 19.59 -13.76
C ALA A 339 14.54 21.11 -13.94
N HIS A 340 13.34 21.64 -14.08
CA HIS A 340 13.10 23.08 -14.24
C HIS A 340 11.89 23.54 -13.41
N PRO A 341 11.79 24.83 -13.03
CA PRO A 341 10.57 25.37 -12.42
C PRO A 341 9.35 25.18 -13.35
N GLY A 342 8.19 24.89 -12.77
CA GLY A 342 6.95 24.73 -13.53
C GLY A 342 5.81 24.11 -12.71
N PRO A 343 4.60 24.01 -13.28
CA PRO A 343 3.49 23.26 -12.70
C PRO A 343 3.88 21.83 -12.31
N HIS A 344 3.33 21.34 -11.20
CA HIS A 344 3.65 20.00 -10.70
C HIS A 344 3.41 18.88 -11.71
N VAL A 345 2.39 19.02 -12.57
CA VAL A 345 1.97 18.05 -13.58
C VAL A 345 3.02 17.80 -14.67
N GLU A 346 3.93 18.75 -14.91
CA GLU A 346 4.92 18.62 -15.99
C GLU A 346 6.04 17.63 -15.66
N GLN A 347 6.34 17.43 -14.38
CA GLN A 347 7.53 16.67 -13.95
C GLN A 347 7.24 15.68 -12.81
N PHE A 348 5.97 15.40 -12.48
CA PHE A 348 5.65 14.53 -11.34
C PHE A 348 6.11 13.08 -11.56
N GLN A 349 6.14 12.63 -12.82
CA GLN A 349 6.56 11.28 -13.13
C GLN A 349 8.06 11.10 -12.93
N GLU A 350 8.85 12.05 -13.44
CA GLU A 350 10.30 12.12 -13.33
C GLU A 350 10.73 12.23 -11.87
N ARG A 351 10.01 13.02 -11.06
CA ARG A 351 10.29 13.12 -9.62
C ARG A 351 10.08 11.79 -8.89
N ALA A 352 9.08 11.00 -9.26
CA ALA A 352 8.88 9.67 -8.69
C ALA A 352 10.06 8.74 -8.99
N LEU A 353 10.54 8.72 -10.23
CA LEU A 353 11.71 7.92 -10.64
C LEU A 353 13.00 8.42 -10.00
N LYS A 354 13.22 9.74 -9.97
CA LYS A 354 14.37 10.37 -9.33
C LYS A 354 14.48 9.98 -7.86
N ARG A 355 13.36 9.92 -7.13
CA ARG A 355 13.33 9.43 -5.74
C ARG A 355 13.75 7.98 -5.64
N HIS A 356 13.25 7.09 -6.50
CA HIS A 356 13.62 5.67 -6.50
C HIS A 356 15.10 5.46 -6.78
N LEU A 357 15.65 6.15 -7.79
CA LEU A 357 17.08 6.12 -8.11
C LEU A 357 17.94 6.60 -6.93
N LEU A 358 17.52 7.67 -6.25
CA LEU A 358 18.22 8.15 -5.05
C LEU A 358 18.17 7.13 -3.90
N LEU A 359 17.07 6.42 -3.71
CA LEU A 359 16.99 5.36 -2.70
C LEU A 359 17.95 4.20 -2.99
N LEU A 360 18.16 3.84 -4.27
CA LEU A 360 19.19 2.86 -4.68
C LEU A 360 20.60 3.36 -4.36
N ILE A 361 20.91 4.63 -4.66
CA ILE A 361 22.20 5.27 -4.33
C ILE A 361 22.42 5.26 -2.80
N VAL A 362 21.40 5.62 -2.02
CA VAL A 362 21.45 5.61 -0.55
C VAL A 362 21.69 4.19 -0.02
N ALA A 363 20.98 3.19 -0.55
CA ALA A 363 21.19 1.79 -0.16
C ALA A 363 22.62 1.32 -0.46
N GLY A 364 23.16 1.69 -1.62
CA GLY A 364 24.54 1.43 -2.02
C GLY A 364 25.60 2.09 -1.15
N GLY A 365 25.30 3.27 -0.59
CA GLY A 365 26.19 3.97 0.35
C GLY A 365 26.25 3.34 1.74
N LYS A 366 25.25 2.52 2.13
CA LYS A 366 25.22 1.82 3.42
C LYS A 366 26.13 0.59 3.41
N SER A 367 26.46 0.09 4.60
CA SER A 367 27.13 -1.22 4.72
C SER A 367 26.25 -2.33 4.13
N PRO A 368 26.82 -3.31 3.40
CA PRO A 368 26.07 -4.45 2.89
C PRO A 368 25.36 -5.21 4.00
N VAL A 369 24.08 -5.54 3.79
CA VAL A 369 23.31 -6.39 4.70
C VAL A 369 23.79 -7.85 4.61
N LEU A 370 24.02 -8.32 3.38
CA LEU A 370 24.49 -9.66 3.05
C LEU A 370 25.97 -9.63 2.68
N SER A 371 26.74 -10.62 3.13
CA SER A 371 28.17 -10.72 2.84
C SER A 371 28.47 -11.11 1.39
N THR A 372 27.48 -11.67 0.69
CA THR A 372 27.53 -12.05 -0.73
C THR A 372 27.35 -10.86 -1.67
N THR A 373 26.88 -9.71 -1.18
CA THR A 373 26.63 -8.52 -2.01
C THR A 373 27.88 -7.64 -2.08
N PRO A 374 28.46 -7.41 -3.27
CA PRO A 374 29.62 -6.54 -3.42
C PRO A 374 29.34 -5.10 -2.96
N LYS A 375 30.26 -4.51 -2.18
CA LYS A 375 30.18 -3.11 -1.80
C LYS A 375 30.73 -2.22 -2.91
N ILE A 376 29.85 -1.44 -3.55
CA ILE A 376 30.23 -0.41 -4.51
C ILE A 376 29.88 0.96 -3.91
N ALA A 377 30.90 1.78 -3.66
CA ALA A 377 30.67 3.11 -3.11
C ALA A 377 30.06 4.05 -4.17
N PRO A 378 29.02 4.84 -3.84
CA PRO A 378 28.56 5.93 -4.70
C PRO A 378 29.67 6.93 -5.03
N THR A 379 29.67 7.41 -6.28
CA THR A 379 30.63 8.42 -6.76
C THR A 379 30.44 9.74 -6.01
N VAL A 380 29.20 10.07 -5.64
CA VAL A 380 28.85 11.22 -4.81
C VAL A 380 28.18 10.74 -3.54
N ALA A 381 28.63 11.26 -2.39
CA ALA A 381 28.04 10.92 -1.09
C ALA A 381 26.51 11.17 -1.09
N PRO A 382 25.68 10.19 -0.66
CA PRO A 382 24.23 10.33 -0.67
C PRO A 382 23.71 11.56 0.09
N SER A 383 24.34 11.94 1.21
CA SER A 383 23.97 13.15 1.96
C SER A 383 24.21 14.44 1.18
N LYS A 384 25.21 14.49 0.29
CA LYS A 384 25.43 15.63 -0.59
C LYS A 384 24.31 15.74 -1.63
N LEU A 385 23.93 14.62 -2.25
CA LEU A 385 22.82 14.58 -3.21
C LEU A 385 21.49 14.97 -2.55
N ALA A 386 21.25 14.48 -1.33
CA ALA A 386 20.08 14.83 -0.54
C ALA A 386 20.04 16.32 -0.18
N LEU A 387 21.17 16.90 0.25
CA LEU A 387 21.27 18.33 0.54
C LEU A 387 21.07 19.19 -0.72
N ASP A 388 21.59 18.75 -1.86
CA ASP A 388 21.36 19.42 -3.15
C ASP A 388 19.87 19.42 -3.54
N LEU A 389 19.16 18.29 -3.41
CA LEU A 389 17.71 18.27 -3.63
C LEU A 389 16.96 19.21 -2.67
N LEU A 390 17.34 19.21 -1.39
CA LEU A 390 16.75 20.07 -0.37
C LEU A 390 16.91 21.56 -0.70
N LYS A 391 18.13 21.98 -1.06
CA LYS A 391 18.44 23.41 -1.22
C LYS A 391 18.21 23.95 -2.63
N LYS A 392 18.27 23.11 -3.67
CA LYS A 392 18.24 23.56 -5.07
C LYS A 392 16.94 23.23 -5.82
N SER A 393 16.18 22.21 -5.41
CA SER A 393 14.93 21.88 -6.12
C SER A 393 13.86 22.94 -5.87
N THR A 394 13.09 23.24 -6.91
CA THR A 394 11.90 24.09 -6.85
C THR A 394 10.64 23.31 -6.46
N PHE A 395 10.74 21.98 -6.35
CA PHE A 395 9.62 21.11 -6.00
C PHE A 395 9.69 20.67 -4.54
N VAL A 396 8.64 20.98 -3.77
CA VAL A 396 8.49 20.56 -2.37
C VAL A 396 8.64 19.05 -2.19
N THR A 397 8.25 18.22 -3.16
CA THR A 397 8.40 16.75 -3.08
C THR A 397 9.86 16.30 -3.07
N ASP A 398 10.73 16.99 -3.82
CA ASP A 398 12.16 16.73 -3.83
C ASP A 398 12.80 17.27 -2.56
N GLN A 399 12.41 18.47 -2.15
CA GLN A 399 12.90 19.07 -0.91
C GLN A 399 12.58 18.18 0.30
N ALA A 400 11.36 17.65 0.37
CA ALA A 400 10.95 16.67 1.38
C ALA A 400 11.79 15.39 1.36
N THR A 401 12.14 14.89 0.18
CA THR A 401 13.00 13.72 0.03
C THR A 401 14.43 14.04 0.51
N GLY A 402 14.99 15.16 0.08
CA GLY A 402 16.31 15.63 0.50
C GLY A 402 16.40 15.85 2.00
N PHE A 403 15.40 16.52 2.60
CA PHE A 403 15.33 16.73 4.04
C PHE A 403 15.29 15.43 4.83
N ARG A 404 14.43 14.48 4.43
CA ARG A 404 14.36 13.15 5.05
C ARG A 404 15.72 12.47 5.04
N LEU A 405 16.36 12.38 3.87
CA LEU A 405 17.60 11.64 3.72
C LEU A 405 18.77 12.29 4.47
N VAL A 406 18.81 13.64 4.55
CA VAL A 406 19.76 14.35 5.42
C VAL A 406 19.54 13.99 6.89
N LEU A 407 18.27 13.91 7.33
CA LEU A 407 17.96 13.51 8.70
C LEU A 407 18.14 12.02 8.98
N GLU A 408 18.15 11.15 7.98
CA GLU A 408 18.40 9.71 8.16
C GLU A 408 19.91 9.37 8.15
N ASP A 409 20.75 10.28 7.65
CA ASP A 409 22.21 10.14 7.71
C ASP A 409 22.77 10.62 9.06
N GLU A 410 22.92 9.68 10.00
CA GLU A 410 23.48 9.93 11.33
C GLU A 410 24.96 10.37 11.31
N THR A 411 25.65 10.20 10.19
CA THR A 411 27.06 10.58 10.02
C THR A 411 27.24 11.99 9.46
N PHE A 412 26.15 12.62 9.01
CA PHE A 412 26.21 13.96 8.45
C PHE A 412 26.39 15.02 9.55
N ALA A 413 27.54 15.68 9.58
CA ALA A 413 27.94 16.59 10.67
C ALA A 413 26.96 17.74 10.89
N ASP A 414 26.41 18.32 9.81
CA ASP A 414 25.52 19.48 9.88
C ASP A 414 24.03 19.11 10.04
N ARG A 415 23.72 17.83 10.34
CA ARG A 415 22.34 17.31 10.45
C ARG A 415 21.43 18.17 11.34
N ALA A 416 21.88 18.50 12.55
CA ALA A 416 21.11 19.30 13.50
C ALA A 416 20.89 20.74 13.01
N LYS A 417 21.94 21.36 12.44
CA LYS A 417 21.86 22.71 11.88
C LYS A 417 20.85 22.78 10.72
N VAL A 418 20.90 21.82 9.80
CA VAL A 418 19.93 21.73 8.69
C VAL A 418 18.53 21.51 9.23
N GLN A 419 18.35 20.69 10.27
CA GLN A 419 17.05 20.46 10.89
C GLN A 419 16.44 21.76 11.44
N ASP A 420 17.22 22.57 12.14
CA ASP A 420 16.77 23.82 12.74
C ASP A 420 16.46 24.87 11.66
N GLU A 421 17.33 25.00 10.64
CA GLU A 421 17.09 25.88 9.47
C GLU A 421 15.77 25.56 8.77
N ILE A 422 15.54 24.27 8.47
CA ILE A 422 14.32 23.83 7.79
C ILE A 422 13.09 23.93 8.69
N PHE A 423 13.22 23.65 9.99
CA PHE A 423 12.11 23.83 10.92
C PHE A 423 11.64 25.29 10.95
N GLU A 424 12.55 26.25 11.08
CA GLU A 424 12.22 27.67 11.11
C GLU A 424 11.59 28.18 9.81
N GLU A 425 12.00 27.64 8.66
CA GLU A 425 11.39 27.96 7.38
C GLU A 425 10.00 27.32 7.22
N TRP A 426 9.91 26.00 7.45
CA TRP A 426 8.71 25.23 7.14
C TRP A 426 7.58 25.47 8.14
N ARG A 427 7.89 25.85 9.38
CA ARG A 427 6.86 26.21 10.38
C ARG A 427 6.07 27.47 10.02
N LYS A 428 6.53 28.27 9.04
CA LYS A 428 5.85 29.50 8.60
C LYS A 428 4.54 29.23 7.87
N THR A 429 4.34 28.02 7.33
CA THR A 429 3.09 27.64 6.66
C THR A 429 2.54 26.32 7.22
N PRO A 430 1.21 26.18 7.38
CA PRO A 430 0.61 24.96 7.93
C PRO A 430 0.96 23.68 7.16
N ASP A 431 1.01 23.75 5.84
CA ASP A 431 1.27 22.57 4.99
C ASP A 431 2.73 22.10 5.10
N MET A 432 3.68 23.04 5.12
CA MET A 432 5.10 22.69 5.27
C MET A 432 5.42 22.23 6.69
N LEU A 433 4.77 22.78 7.72
CA LEU A 433 4.88 22.25 9.07
C LEU A 433 4.33 20.82 9.16
N THR A 434 3.19 20.55 8.51
CA THR A 434 2.64 19.19 8.42
C THR A 434 3.61 18.25 7.69
N LYS A 435 4.29 18.73 6.64
CA LYS A 435 5.34 17.97 5.94
C LYS A 435 6.54 17.68 6.85
N TYR A 436 6.98 18.66 7.65
CA TYR A 436 8.03 18.48 8.64
C TYR A 436 7.65 17.40 9.67
N ILE A 437 6.44 17.49 10.24
CA ILE A 437 5.89 16.50 11.18
C ILE A 437 5.91 15.11 10.56
N SER A 438 5.44 14.98 9.31
CA SER A 438 5.44 13.70 8.59
C SER A 438 6.83 13.08 8.44
N ILE A 439 7.86 13.91 8.23
CA ILE A 439 9.23 13.41 8.05
C ILE A 439 9.82 12.99 9.40
N VAL A 440 9.76 13.88 10.39
CA VAL A 440 10.34 13.64 11.72
C VAL A 440 9.70 12.46 12.43
N SER A 441 8.40 12.23 12.24
CA SER A 441 7.66 11.13 12.86
C SER A 441 7.79 9.77 12.17
N SER A 442 8.60 9.67 11.12
CA SER A 442 8.86 8.39 10.45
C SER A 442 10.28 8.27 9.92
N LEU A 443 11.26 8.87 10.61
CA LEU A 443 12.67 8.77 10.22
C LEU A 443 13.17 7.33 10.38
N ASP A 444 14.06 6.93 9.46
CA ASP A 444 14.85 5.72 9.58
C ASP A 444 16.22 6.01 10.22
N SER A 445 16.22 6.49 11.48
CA SER A 445 17.41 6.79 12.27
C SER A 445 17.26 6.25 13.70
N LYS A 446 18.38 6.03 14.42
CA LYS A 446 18.32 5.44 15.77
C LYS A 446 17.75 6.40 16.80
N ASP A 447 17.81 7.70 16.54
CA ASP A 447 17.29 8.76 17.42
C ASP A 447 15.83 9.14 17.13
N VAL A 448 15.11 8.41 16.27
CA VAL A 448 13.73 8.76 15.86
C VAL A 448 12.78 8.93 17.06
N GLY A 449 12.90 8.11 18.11
CA GLY A 449 12.09 8.25 19.33
C GLY A 449 12.29 9.61 20.01
N LYS A 450 13.55 9.99 20.24
CA LYS A 450 13.93 11.30 20.79
C LYS A 450 13.44 12.46 19.91
N GLN A 451 13.51 12.31 18.59
CA GLN A 451 13.03 13.32 17.64
C GLN A 451 11.50 13.51 17.74
N ILE A 452 10.75 12.41 17.90
CA ILE A 452 9.28 12.45 18.06
C ILE A 452 8.89 13.08 19.40
N VAL A 453 9.54 12.69 20.50
CA VAL A 453 9.27 13.29 21.83
C VAL A 453 9.58 14.79 21.82
N LYS A 454 10.70 15.20 21.22
CA LYS A 454 11.04 16.63 21.04
C LYS A 454 9.95 17.36 20.23
N LEU A 455 9.41 16.72 19.19
CA LEU A 455 8.33 17.28 18.37
C LEU A 455 7.02 17.41 19.16
N LEU A 456 6.61 16.38 19.92
CA LEU A 456 5.40 16.39 20.75
C LEU A 456 5.43 17.48 21.84
N ALA A 457 6.62 17.78 22.37
CA ALA A 457 6.86 18.83 23.34
C ALA A 457 6.98 20.24 22.72
N ASN A 458 7.18 20.35 21.40
CA ASN A 458 7.38 21.63 20.72
C ASN A 458 6.06 22.45 20.68
N PRO A 459 6.07 23.75 21.02
CA PRO A 459 4.86 24.58 20.96
C PRO A 459 4.21 24.70 19.58
N SER A 460 4.98 24.49 18.49
CA SER A 460 4.44 24.48 17.12
C SER A 460 3.62 23.22 16.83
N PHE A 461 3.80 22.14 17.60
CA PHE A 461 2.97 20.95 17.51
C PHE A 461 1.67 21.13 18.31
N ASN A 462 0.60 21.49 17.61
CA ASN A 462 -0.73 21.62 18.19
C ASN A 462 -1.65 20.42 17.83
N PRO A 463 -1.99 19.50 18.76
CA PRO A 463 -2.90 18.38 18.50
C PRO A 463 -4.36 18.79 18.24
N ALA A 464 -4.76 20.03 18.56
CA ALA A 464 -6.08 20.56 18.18
C ALA A 464 -6.16 20.86 16.67
N GLN A 465 -5.02 21.03 16.00
CA GLN A 465 -4.95 21.01 14.54
C GLN A 465 -4.94 19.56 14.08
N SER A 466 -6.07 19.10 13.53
CA SER A 466 -6.27 17.70 13.14
C SER A 466 -5.18 17.18 12.21
N SER A 467 -4.62 18.03 11.33
CA SER A 467 -3.51 17.67 10.45
C SER A 467 -2.26 17.22 11.21
N HIS A 468 -1.92 17.84 12.34
CA HIS A 468 -0.71 17.52 13.10
C HIS A 468 -0.81 16.14 13.75
N GLY A 469 -1.84 15.93 14.58
CA GLY A 469 -2.06 14.66 15.27
C GLY A 469 -2.22 13.51 14.29
N ARG A 470 -3.08 13.66 13.28
CA ARG A 470 -3.29 12.63 12.25
C ARG A 470 -2.02 12.28 11.50
N THR A 471 -1.21 13.27 11.15
CA THR A 471 0.03 13.04 10.39
C THR A 471 1.05 12.28 11.24
N LEU A 472 1.28 12.73 12.48
CA LEU A 472 2.20 12.04 13.40
C LEU A 472 1.75 10.61 13.66
N SER A 473 0.49 10.39 14.01
CA SER A 473 -0.03 9.05 14.30
C SER A 473 0.07 8.11 13.10
N ARG A 474 -0.27 8.58 11.89
CA ARG A 474 -0.10 7.77 10.66
C ARG A 474 1.37 7.43 10.43
N CYS A 475 2.27 8.40 10.51
CA CYS A 475 3.70 8.19 10.28
C CYS A 475 4.34 7.23 11.30
N LEU A 476 4.08 7.44 12.60
CA LEU A 476 4.59 6.58 13.67
C LEU A 476 4.04 5.14 13.58
N SER A 477 2.78 4.97 13.18
CA SER A 477 2.16 3.65 12.98
C SER A 477 2.81 2.81 11.87
N GLN A 478 3.57 3.44 10.96
CA GLN A 478 4.17 2.77 9.80
C GLN A 478 5.62 2.35 10.02
N ILE A 479 6.34 2.93 10.99
CA ILE A 479 7.72 2.55 11.34
C ILE A 479 7.75 1.45 12.40
N ARG A 480 7.07 0.33 12.12
CA ARG A 480 6.85 -0.77 13.10
C ARG A 480 8.14 -1.47 13.55
N ASP A 481 9.22 -1.35 12.77
CA ASP A 481 10.57 -1.76 13.16
C ASP A 481 11.14 -0.94 14.33
N PHE A 482 10.56 0.24 14.59
CA PHE A 482 10.80 1.04 15.78
C PHE A 482 9.58 0.97 16.73
N SER A 483 8.41 1.39 16.27
CA SER A 483 7.25 1.70 17.12
C SER A 483 6.67 0.50 17.86
N LEU A 484 6.77 -0.71 17.29
CA LEU A 484 6.28 -1.94 17.92
C LEU A 484 7.40 -2.93 18.29
N ALA A 485 8.58 -2.79 17.68
CA ALA A 485 9.69 -3.73 17.87
C ALA A 485 10.73 -3.27 18.91
N THR A 486 10.57 -2.08 19.51
CA THR A 486 11.50 -1.56 20.52
C THR A 486 10.75 -1.06 21.75
N ASP A 487 11.34 -1.22 22.94
CA ASP A 487 10.73 -0.72 24.18
C ASP A 487 10.58 0.82 24.16
N GLU A 488 11.58 1.55 23.62
CA GLU A 488 11.48 3.01 23.38
C GLU A 488 10.30 3.36 22.46
N GLY A 489 10.11 2.59 21.37
CA GLY A 489 9.00 2.79 20.45
C GLY A 489 7.63 2.61 21.12
N LEU A 490 7.48 1.59 21.97
CA LEU A 490 6.25 1.35 22.73
C LEU A 490 5.95 2.51 23.70
N ASP A 491 6.96 3.08 24.34
CA ASP A 491 6.80 4.25 25.19
C ASP A 491 6.38 5.50 24.41
N VAL A 492 7.03 5.76 23.26
CA VAL A 492 6.67 6.86 22.35
C VAL A 492 5.25 6.70 21.81
N MET A 493 4.81 5.47 21.52
CA MET A 493 3.44 5.17 21.11
C MET A 493 2.42 5.58 22.17
N VAL A 494 2.66 5.25 23.45
CA VAL A 494 1.77 5.65 24.56
C VAL A 494 1.75 7.17 24.72
N GLU A 495 2.90 7.84 24.68
CA GLU A 495 2.97 9.30 24.81
C GLU A 495 2.20 10.02 23.68
N ALA A 496 2.45 9.61 22.42
CA ALA A 496 1.75 10.15 21.27
C ALA A 496 0.24 9.88 21.35
N PHE A 497 -0.16 8.67 21.75
CA PHE A 497 -1.55 8.27 21.93
C PHE A 497 -2.26 9.18 22.95
N VAL A 498 -1.67 9.40 24.13
CA VAL A 498 -2.26 10.26 25.16
C VAL A 498 -2.37 11.70 24.69
N LYS A 499 -1.28 12.25 24.12
CA LYS A 499 -1.22 13.65 23.71
C LYS A 499 -2.23 13.97 22.63
N ILE A 500 -2.41 13.07 21.67
CA ILE A 500 -3.29 13.26 20.52
C ILE A 500 -4.72 12.82 20.86
N GLY A 501 -4.89 11.64 21.45
CA GLY A 501 -6.19 11.01 21.71
C GLY A 501 -7.09 11.80 22.65
N LYS A 502 -6.52 12.46 23.67
CA LYS A 502 -7.27 13.35 24.59
C LYS A 502 -7.79 14.63 23.93
N VAL A 503 -7.34 14.95 22.72
CA VAL A 503 -7.77 16.14 21.97
C VAL A 503 -8.58 15.74 20.74
N ASN A 504 -8.11 14.73 20.01
CA ASN A 504 -8.74 14.24 18.79
C ASN A 504 -8.59 12.71 18.70
N GLN A 505 -9.63 12.00 19.15
CA GLN A 505 -9.67 10.54 19.19
C GLN A 505 -9.41 9.89 17.81
N MET A 506 -10.06 10.40 16.76
CA MET A 506 -9.90 9.89 15.38
C MET A 506 -8.44 9.96 14.91
N SER A 507 -7.72 11.01 15.30
CA SER A 507 -6.33 11.21 14.91
C SER A 507 -5.40 10.16 15.52
N ALA A 508 -5.78 9.57 16.66
CA ALA A 508 -5.01 8.53 17.34
C ALA A 508 -5.29 7.10 16.84
N TYR A 509 -6.34 6.86 16.05
CA TYR A 509 -6.68 5.51 15.56
C TYR A 509 -5.54 4.77 14.85
N PRO A 510 -4.70 5.40 14.02
CA PRO A 510 -3.58 4.70 13.38
C PRO A 510 -2.64 4.03 14.39
N LEU A 511 -2.50 4.60 15.60
CA LEU A 511 -1.66 4.04 16.66
C LEU A 511 -2.24 2.73 17.24
N LEU A 512 -3.56 2.53 17.16
CA LEU A 512 -4.20 1.27 17.53
C LEU A 512 -4.17 0.27 16.37
N GLN A 513 -4.40 0.77 15.15
CA GLN A 513 -4.51 -0.04 13.94
C GLN A 513 -3.22 -0.77 13.56
N CYS A 514 -2.04 -0.29 13.97
CA CYS A 514 -0.77 -0.97 13.67
C CYS A 514 -0.52 -2.25 14.49
N PHE A 515 -1.35 -2.56 15.48
CA PHE A 515 -1.33 -3.83 16.23
C PHE A 515 -2.06 -4.97 15.48
N ASP A 516 -2.08 -4.92 14.15
CA ASP A 516 -2.78 -5.86 13.28
C ASP A 516 -2.20 -7.28 13.33
N HIS A 517 -0.89 -7.44 13.56
CA HIS A 517 -0.19 -8.74 13.61
C HIS A 517 -0.04 -9.40 15.01
N LEU A 518 -0.76 -8.92 16.04
CA LEU A 518 -0.63 -9.44 17.42
C LEU A 518 -0.68 -10.98 17.55
N ASP A 519 -1.50 -11.64 16.74
CA ASP A 519 -1.70 -13.09 16.69
C ASP A 519 -0.47 -13.86 16.18
N ARG A 520 0.47 -13.19 15.52
CA ARG A 520 1.66 -13.78 14.89
C ARG A 520 2.91 -13.78 15.77
N PHE A 521 2.91 -12.97 16.82
CA PHE A 521 4.04 -12.87 17.73
C PHE A 521 4.06 -14.03 18.73
N ASP A 522 5.27 -14.39 19.18
CA ASP A 522 5.46 -15.26 20.34
C ASP A 522 4.82 -14.69 21.60
N ASP A 523 4.59 -15.55 22.60
CA ASP A 523 3.84 -15.16 23.82
C ASP A 523 4.51 -14.04 24.60
N ALA A 524 5.85 -13.96 24.62
CA ALA A 524 6.56 -12.92 25.34
C ALA A 524 6.40 -11.55 24.67
N THR A 525 6.57 -11.49 23.35
CA THR A 525 6.36 -10.28 22.56
C THR A 525 4.89 -9.86 22.58
N LYS A 526 3.97 -10.81 22.44
CA LYS A 526 2.53 -10.60 22.54
C LYS A 526 2.16 -9.97 23.90
N ALA A 527 2.67 -10.52 25.02
CA ALA A 527 2.44 -9.97 26.35
C ALA A 527 2.91 -8.50 26.49
N LYS A 528 4.07 -8.15 25.92
CA LYS A 528 4.56 -6.76 25.90
C LYS A 528 3.64 -5.82 25.11
N LEU A 529 3.17 -6.26 23.95
CA LEU A 529 2.27 -5.47 23.10
C LEU A 529 0.90 -5.28 23.78
N PHE A 530 0.36 -6.33 24.43
CA PHE A 530 -0.86 -6.23 25.24
C PHE A 530 -0.70 -5.28 26.42
N ALA A 531 0.41 -5.38 27.16
CA ALA A 531 0.70 -4.45 28.25
C ALA A 531 0.76 -3.00 27.76
N THR A 532 1.28 -2.77 26.55
CA THR A 532 1.30 -1.43 25.93
C THR A 532 -0.11 -0.93 25.59
N LEU A 533 -0.98 -1.79 25.02
CA LEU A 533 -2.38 -1.44 24.77
C LEU A 533 -3.15 -1.17 26.08
N GLN A 534 -2.86 -1.94 27.14
CA GLN A 534 -3.45 -1.70 28.46
C GLN A 534 -2.98 -0.35 29.03
N ARG A 535 -1.68 -0.02 28.93
CA ARG A 535 -1.15 1.30 29.31
C ARG A 535 -1.85 2.44 28.55
N MET A 536 -2.12 2.26 27.26
CA MET A 536 -2.90 3.22 26.48
C MET A 536 -4.33 3.35 27.03
N GLN A 537 -5.00 2.24 27.32
CA GLN A 537 -6.35 2.25 27.87
C GLN A 537 -6.43 2.92 29.25
N ASP A 538 -5.50 2.61 30.14
CA ASP A 538 -5.43 3.15 31.51
C ASP A 538 -5.12 4.66 31.52
N SER A 539 -4.55 5.18 30.44
CA SER A 539 -4.13 6.58 30.32
C SER A 539 -5.24 7.55 29.89
N ILE A 540 -6.41 7.04 29.52
CA ILE A 540 -7.58 7.80 29.04
C ILE A 540 -8.82 7.56 29.91
N ASP A 541 -9.78 8.48 29.86
CA ASP A 541 -11.05 8.38 30.58
C ASP A 541 -12.09 7.67 29.71
N LYS A 542 -12.72 6.64 30.28
CA LYS A 542 -13.74 5.82 29.60
C LYS A 542 -14.89 6.61 28.99
N LYS A 543 -15.27 7.75 29.57
CA LYS A 543 -16.41 8.57 29.11
C LYS A 543 -15.96 9.71 28.20
N LYS A 544 -14.83 10.35 28.47
CA LYS A 544 -14.33 11.47 27.65
C LYS A 544 -13.72 10.98 26.34
N GLU A 545 -12.96 9.90 26.40
CA GLU A 545 -12.32 9.27 25.25
C GLU A 545 -13.00 7.93 24.89
N GLU A 546 -14.33 7.92 24.93
CA GLU A 546 -15.17 6.72 24.77
C GLU A 546 -14.86 5.92 23.50
N SER A 547 -14.63 6.57 22.35
CA SER A 547 -14.35 5.85 21.11
C SER A 547 -13.02 5.11 21.17
N LEU A 548 -11.95 5.76 21.65
CA LEU A 548 -10.66 5.09 21.84
C LEU A 548 -10.74 3.97 22.87
N TYR A 549 -11.43 4.21 23.99
CA TYR A 549 -11.62 3.21 25.03
C TYR A 549 -12.35 1.97 24.49
N ASN A 550 -13.41 2.16 23.71
CA ASN A 550 -14.18 1.08 23.09
C ASN A 550 -13.36 0.31 22.04
N GLN A 551 -12.58 0.99 21.20
CA GLN A 551 -11.68 0.30 20.28
C GLN A 551 -10.62 -0.53 21.01
N LEU A 552 -10.05 -0.01 22.09
CA LEU A 552 -9.12 -0.75 22.93
C LEU A 552 -9.78 -1.98 23.57
N ASN A 553 -11.01 -1.87 24.08
CA ASN A 553 -11.75 -3.04 24.59
C ASN A 553 -11.90 -4.11 23.50
N ILE A 554 -12.32 -3.73 22.30
CA ILE A 554 -12.51 -4.66 21.17
C ILE A 554 -11.18 -5.36 20.83
N ILE A 555 -10.07 -4.62 20.79
CA ILE A 555 -8.75 -5.18 20.48
C ILE A 555 -8.27 -6.12 21.60
N LEU A 556 -8.43 -5.72 22.86
CA LEU A 556 -8.00 -6.49 24.03
C LEU A 556 -8.84 -7.77 24.20
N GLU A 557 -10.16 -7.71 23.98
CA GLU A 557 -11.07 -8.86 24.11
C GLU A 557 -10.93 -9.88 22.97
N LYS A 558 -10.78 -9.44 21.72
CA LYS A 558 -10.71 -10.37 20.57
C LYS A 558 -9.35 -11.05 20.41
N LYS A 559 -8.31 -10.57 21.11
CA LYS A 559 -6.94 -11.05 20.93
C LYS A 559 -6.28 -11.57 22.23
N ALA A 560 -6.93 -11.39 23.39
CA ALA A 560 -6.66 -12.16 24.60
C ALA A 560 -7.21 -13.58 24.45
#